data_AF-A0A7X8HHS5-F1
#
_entry.id   AF-A0A7X8HHS5-F1
#
_cell.length_a   1.000
_cell.length_b   1.000
_cell.length_c   1.000
_cell.angle_alpha   90.00
_cell.angle_beta   90.00
_cell.angle_gamma   90.00
#
_symmetry.space_group_name_H-M   'P 1'
#
loop_
_entity.id
_entity.type
_entity.pdbx_description
1 polymer ?
#
loop_
_entity_poly.entity_id
_entity_poly.type
_entity_poly.pdbx_seq_one_letter_code
_entity_poly.pdbx_strand_id
1 'polypeptide(L)'
;TGMADQATIDKIEELLSTSLQLGTQAEEVIQLKKDLVKLGFGQFEYNQNYGPTTKRTVEAFQLYYGLRVSGIVDERTLGEINNILNSPLREGQSHDDTVQLKKDLVSLGFGSFEYNKDYGPKTAKVVGEFQEYYGLRVNYIADQPTLNKLREILNSPLRINQQHEETIRLKEKLSALGYGNFDYNKSYGPKTEAVVKEFQRTNGLVVNGIADEVTLKTLQELYDKNVVKLFIDPGHGGHDPGGRGYGLMEKYVVLDIALKTAETLTTQYIGIDVKMSRKTDSFVELEERARMANDWGADFFLSIHSNAYNYTSRGFESFILRGTDSTELKQRQRDIHTYLINKIGTIDRGMKQANFSVLRNTNMQALLLEYLFIDNIEENALLKDAKYREWLGEITAEAIAYTFKLKRK
;
A
#
# COMPACT_ATOMS: atom_id res chain seq x y z
N THR A 1 50.82 -3.25 7.81
CA THR A 1 51.59 -2.01 8.02
C THR A 1 50.83 -0.76 7.59
N GLY A 2 49.84 -0.85 6.69
CA GLY A 2 49.21 0.35 6.09
C GLY A 2 50.10 1.04 5.04
N MET A 3 51.27 0.45 4.75
CA MET A 3 52.19 0.87 3.69
C MET A 3 52.13 -0.16 2.58
N ALA A 4 51.96 0.28 1.33
CA ALA A 4 52.08 -0.59 0.17
C ALA A 4 53.57 -0.92 -0.03
N ASP A 5 53.96 -2.14 0.38
CA ASP A 5 55.29 -2.66 0.12
C ASP A 5 55.43 -3.12 -1.34
N GLN A 6 56.66 -3.47 -1.75
CA GLN A 6 56.93 -3.87 -3.14
C GLN A 6 56.06 -5.07 -3.55
N ALA A 7 55.85 -6.04 -2.66
CA ALA A 7 54.98 -7.18 -2.93
C ALA A 7 53.52 -6.75 -3.20
N THR A 8 53.02 -5.73 -2.48
CA THR A 8 51.70 -5.14 -2.73
C THR A 8 51.64 -4.43 -4.08
N ILE A 9 52.68 -3.67 -4.43
CA ILE A 9 52.77 -2.97 -5.72
C ILE A 9 52.84 -3.99 -6.88
N ASP A 10 53.74 -4.97 -6.79
CA ASP A 10 53.90 -6.03 -7.79
C ASP A 10 52.57 -6.79 -7.99
N LYS A 11 51.85 -7.08 -6.91
CA LYS A 11 50.55 -7.75 -7.02
C LYS A 11 49.48 -6.87 -7.67
N ILE A 12 49.49 -5.56 -7.42
CA ILE A 12 48.59 -4.61 -8.10
C ILE A 12 48.91 -4.56 -9.59
N GLU A 13 50.19 -4.47 -9.97
CA GLU A 13 50.60 -4.44 -11.38
C GLU A 13 50.26 -5.75 -12.11
N GLU A 14 50.48 -6.90 -11.46
CA GLU A 14 50.08 -8.21 -11.99
C GLU A 14 48.57 -8.28 -12.26
N LEU A 15 47.74 -7.85 -11.29
CA LEU A 15 46.28 -7.82 -11.43
C LEU A 15 45.80 -6.81 -12.49
N LEU A 16 46.48 -5.67 -12.65
CA LEU A 16 46.13 -4.67 -13.66
C LEU A 16 46.58 -5.08 -15.08
N SER A 17 47.66 -5.84 -15.21
CA SER A 17 48.18 -6.29 -16.51
C SER A 17 47.33 -7.38 -17.17
N THR A 18 46.55 -8.11 -16.37
CA THR A 18 45.72 -9.23 -16.82
C THR A 18 44.24 -8.88 -16.93
N SER A 19 43.84 -7.67 -16.51
CA SER A 19 42.45 -7.22 -16.50
C SER A 19 42.10 -6.30 -17.67
N LEU A 20 40.85 -6.37 -18.12
CA LEU A 20 40.33 -5.42 -19.11
C LEU A 20 39.78 -4.18 -18.38
N GLN A 21 40.28 -3.00 -18.72
CA GLN A 21 39.95 -1.76 -18.04
C GLN A 21 39.95 -0.56 -18.99
N LEU A 22 39.57 0.62 -18.48
CA LEU A 22 39.54 1.84 -19.30
C LEU A 22 40.88 2.10 -20.00
N GLY A 23 40.84 2.22 -21.32
CA GLY A 23 42.01 2.45 -22.17
C GLY A 23 42.61 1.18 -22.78
N THR A 24 42.22 -0.02 -22.32
CA THR A 24 42.64 -1.29 -22.94
C THR A 24 42.23 -1.34 -24.42
N GLN A 25 43.16 -1.73 -25.29
CA GLN A 25 42.91 -2.07 -26.70
C GLN A 25 43.25 -3.55 -26.91
N ALA A 26 42.25 -4.42 -26.97
CA ALA A 26 42.47 -5.86 -27.11
C ALA A 26 41.28 -6.57 -27.77
N GLU A 27 41.52 -7.72 -28.40
CA GLU A 27 40.46 -8.50 -29.07
C GLU A 27 39.46 -9.07 -28.04
N GLU A 28 39.94 -9.36 -26.83
CA GLU A 28 39.15 -9.81 -25.68
C GLU A 28 38.07 -8.79 -25.29
N VAL A 29 38.26 -7.49 -25.58
CA VAL A 29 37.25 -6.46 -25.35
C VAL A 29 36.05 -6.64 -26.27
N ILE A 30 36.25 -7.13 -27.50
CA ILE A 30 35.16 -7.45 -28.43
C ILE A 30 34.32 -8.59 -27.85
N GLN A 31 34.97 -9.63 -27.36
CA GLN A 31 34.29 -10.78 -26.77
C GLN A 31 33.53 -10.38 -25.51
N LEU A 32 34.17 -9.63 -24.60
CA LEU A 32 33.52 -9.04 -23.43
C LEU A 32 32.25 -8.27 -23.79
N LYS A 33 32.31 -7.38 -24.81
CA LYS A 33 31.13 -6.60 -25.25
C LYS A 33 30.00 -7.49 -25.74
N LYS A 34 30.31 -8.53 -26.53
CA LYS A 34 29.31 -9.50 -27.00
C LYS A 34 28.67 -10.24 -25.83
N ASP A 35 29.48 -10.64 -24.85
CA ASP A 35 29.03 -11.38 -23.69
C ASP A 35 28.18 -10.52 -22.75
N LEU A 36 28.57 -9.26 -22.51
CA LEU A 36 27.74 -8.30 -21.81
C LEU A 36 26.40 -8.09 -22.51
N VAL A 37 26.37 -7.93 -23.85
CA VAL A 37 25.12 -7.78 -24.61
C VAL A 37 24.22 -9.00 -24.46
N LYS A 38 24.77 -10.22 -24.53
CA LYS A 38 24.01 -11.46 -24.28
C LYS A 38 23.42 -11.52 -22.86
N LEU A 39 24.13 -10.97 -21.89
CA LEU A 39 23.67 -10.88 -20.50
C LEU A 39 22.71 -9.69 -20.26
N GLY A 40 22.30 -8.98 -21.31
CA GLY A 40 21.37 -7.85 -21.22
C GLY A 40 22.03 -6.52 -20.82
N PHE A 41 23.36 -6.41 -20.97
CA PHE A 41 24.14 -5.23 -20.60
C PHE A 41 24.69 -4.47 -21.81
N GLY A 42 24.23 -3.23 -21.93
CA GLY A 42 24.74 -2.27 -22.91
C GLY A 42 24.30 -2.57 -24.34
N GLN A 43 24.68 -1.65 -25.23
CA GLN A 43 24.62 -1.79 -26.68
C GLN A 43 25.95 -1.27 -27.19
N PHE A 44 26.67 -2.07 -27.98
CA PHE A 44 28.05 -1.77 -28.34
C PHE A 44 28.29 -1.88 -29.83
N GLU A 45 29.19 -1.04 -30.32
CA GLU A 45 30.03 -1.39 -31.45
C GLU A 45 31.12 -2.37 -31.00
N TYR A 46 31.25 -3.48 -31.71
CA TYR A 46 32.19 -4.56 -31.41
C TYR A 46 33.60 -4.21 -31.90
N ASN A 47 34.25 -3.27 -31.22
CA ASN A 47 35.65 -2.87 -31.44
C ASN A 47 36.54 -3.20 -30.22
N GLN A 48 37.85 -3.18 -30.42
CA GLN A 48 38.87 -3.53 -29.42
C GLN A 48 39.00 -2.52 -28.28
N ASN A 49 38.37 -1.35 -28.38
CA ASN A 49 38.53 -0.25 -27.43
C ASN A 49 37.65 -0.42 -26.19
N TYR A 50 38.28 -0.52 -25.01
CA TYR A 50 37.61 -0.42 -23.73
C TYR A 50 37.47 1.05 -23.33
N GLY A 51 36.40 1.68 -23.81
CA GLY A 51 36.10 3.09 -23.55
C GLY A 51 35.24 3.35 -22.29
N PRO A 52 34.90 4.62 -22.02
CA PRO A 52 34.07 5.01 -20.87
C PRO A 52 32.70 4.31 -20.83
N THR A 53 32.07 4.07 -21.98
CA THR A 53 30.80 3.33 -22.06
C THR A 53 30.96 1.89 -21.59
N THR A 54 31.99 1.18 -22.07
CA THR A 54 32.31 -0.19 -21.63
C THR A 54 32.57 -0.24 -20.13
N LYS A 55 33.33 0.71 -19.59
CA LYS A 55 33.56 0.83 -18.13
C LYS A 55 32.24 0.95 -17.37
N ARG A 56 31.37 1.88 -17.74
CA ARG A 56 30.07 2.07 -17.08
C ARG A 56 29.18 0.84 -17.18
N THR A 57 29.22 0.13 -18.31
CA THR A 57 28.46 -1.11 -18.46
C THR A 57 29.00 -2.22 -17.56
N VAL A 58 30.33 -2.34 -17.42
CA VAL A 58 30.93 -3.30 -16.47
C VAL A 58 30.62 -2.90 -15.02
N GLU A 59 30.65 -1.61 -14.67
CA GLU A 59 30.21 -1.13 -13.36
C GLU A 59 28.74 -1.51 -13.09
N ALA A 60 27.86 -1.37 -14.08
CA ALA A 60 26.46 -1.76 -13.97
C ALA A 60 26.27 -3.28 -13.84
N PHE A 61 27.04 -4.08 -14.57
CA PHE A 61 27.07 -5.54 -14.41
C PHE A 61 27.53 -5.93 -13.00
N GLN A 62 28.64 -5.37 -12.55
CA GLN A 62 29.18 -5.62 -11.21
C GLN A 62 28.17 -5.26 -10.13
N LEU A 63 27.54 -4.09 -10.24
CA LEU A 63 26.51 -3.65 -9.29
C LEU A 63 25.32 -4.61 -9.25
N TYR A 64 24.82 -5.05 -10.41
CA TYR A 64 23.65 -5.91 -10.51
C TYR A 64 23.89 -7.31 -9.91
N TYR A 65 25.07 -7.89 -10.13
CA TYR A 65 25.44 -9.21 -9.58
C TYR A 65 26.12 -9.13 -8.20
N GLY A 66 26.15 -7.96 -7.55
CA GLY A 66 26.70 -7.81 -6.21
C GLY A 66 28.23 -7.95 -6.11
N LEU A 67 28.94 -7.72 -7.21
CA LEU A 67 30.40 -7.69 -7.27
C LEU A 67 30.94 -6.32 -6.81
N ARG A 68 32.26 -6.25 -6.57
CA ARG A 68 32.93 -4.96 -6.32
C ARG A 68 32.83 -4.09 -7.57
N VAL A 69 32.24 -2.91 -7.44
CA VAL A 69 32.08 -1.95 -8.53
C VAL A 69 33.39 -1.20 -8.77
N SER A 70 34.12 -1.57 -9.80
CA SER A 70 35.40 -0.96 -10.20
C SER A 70 35.41 -0.50 -11.67
N GLY A 71 34.56 -1.10 -12.51
CA GLY A 71 34.65 -0.98 -13.96
C GLY A 71 35.88 -1.66 -14.56
N ILE A 72 36.55 -2.51 -13.78
CA ILE A 72 37.68 -3.35 -14.20
C ILE A 72 37.17 -4.79 -14.27
N VAL A 73 37.46 -5.47 -15.37
CA VAL A 73 37.15 -6.90 -15.54
C VAL A 73 38.28 -7.71 -14.93
N ASP A 74 38.19 -7.92 -13.63
CA ASP A 74 39.07 -8.83 -12.88
C ASP A 74 38.60 -10.30 -13.01
N GLU A 75 39.37 -11.23 -12.44
CA GLU A 75 39.08 -12.67 -12.47
C GLU A 75 37.68 -13.00 -11.95
N ARG A 76 37.20 -12.29 -10.91
CA ARG A 76 35.86 -12.50 -10.36
C ARG A 76 34.78 -12.03 -11.32
N THR A 77 34.95 -10.86 -11.93
CA THR A 77 34.02 -10.31 -12.91
C THR A 77 33.93 -11.21 -14.14
N LEU A 78 35.08 -11.63 -14.67
CA LEU A 78 35.13 -12.54 -15.81
C LEU A 78 34.56 -13.93 -15.46
N GLY A 79 34.88 -14.44 -14.26
CA GLY A 79 34.35 -15.69 -13.73
C GLY A 79 32.82 -15.66 -13.64
N GLU A 80 32.23 -14.58 -13.14
CA GLU A 80 30.78 -14.44 -13.05
C GLU A 80 30.11 -14.39 -14.42
N ILE A 81 30.66 -13.61 -15.37
CA ILE A 81 30.20 -13.59 -16.77
C ILE A 81 30.18 -15.01 -17.35
N ASN A 82 31.28 -15.74 -17.17
CA ASN A 82 31.42 -17.11 -17.68
C ASN A 82 30.48 -18.10 -16.98
N ASN A 83 30.28 -17.96 -15.67
CA ASN A 83 29.37 -18.81 -14.91
C ASN A 83 27.93 -18.66 -15.39
N ILE A 84 27.47 -17.42 -15.58
CA ILE A 84 26.11 -17.15 -16.06
C ILE A 84 25.96 -17.65 -17.49
N LEU A 85 26.90 -17.31 -18.37
CA LEU A 85 26.85 -17.72 -19.76
C LEU A 85 26.86 -19.23 -19.90
N ASN A 86 27.57 -19.97 -19.04
CA ASN A 86 27.63 -21.43 -19.04
C ASN A 86 26.58 -22.11 -18.17
N SER A 87 25.58 -21.37 -17.69
CA SER A 87 24.48 -21.93 -16.89
C SER A 87 23.82 -23.12 -17.60
N PRO A 88 23.47 -24.21 -16.88
CA PRO A 88 22.68 -25.30 -17.43
C PRO A 88 21.22 -24.88 -17.70
N LEU A 89 20.77 -23.74 -17.15
CA LEU A 89 19.41 -23.20 -17.32
C LEU A 89 19.39 -22.06 -18.35
N ARG A 90 19.87 -22.37 -19.56
CA ARG A 90 19.89 -21.48 -20.74
C ARG A 90 19.40 -22.22 -21.98
N GLU A 91 19.04 -21.47 -23.02
CA GLU A 91 18.56 -22.04 -24.28
C GLU A 91 19.51 -23.08 -24.88
N GLY A 92 18.94 -24.19 -25.36
CA GLY A 92 19.65 -25.29 -26.01
C GLY A 92 20.25 -26.32 -25.05
N GLN A 93 20.13 -26.12 -23.73
CA GLN A 93 20.58 -27.09 -22.73
C GLN A 93 19.45 -28.02 -22.29
N SER A 94 19.83 -29.16 -21.70
CA SER A 94 18.91 -30.09 -21.03
C SER A 94 19.42 -30.39 -19.63
N HIS A 95 18.59 -30.17 -18.61
CA HIS A 95 18.98 -30.30 -17.20
C HIS A 95 17.77 -30.64 -16.32
N ASP A 96 17.99 -31.36 -15.21
CA ASP A 96 16.92 -31.76 -14.29
C ASP A 96 16.21 -30.55 -13.66
N ASP A 97 16.97 -29.53 -13.29
CA ASP A 97 16.44 -28.31 -12.70
C ASP A 97 15.50 -27.54 -13.64
N THR A 98 15.59 -27.74 -14.96
CA THR A 98 14.65 -27.14 -15.93
C THR A 98 13.22 -27.59 -15.67
N VAL A 99 13.02 -28.83 -15.21
CA VAL A 99 11.71 -29.36 -14.87
C VAL A 99 11.10 -28.57 -13.71
N GLN A 100 11.90 -28.31 -12.66
CA GLN A 100 11.44 -27.56 -11.50
C GLN A 100 11.20 -26.09 -11.85
N LEU A 101 12.12 -25.45 -12.60
CA LEU A 101 11.96 -24.08 -13.10
C LEU A 101 10.62 -23.90 -13.84
N LYS A 102 10.27 -24.84 -14.73
CA LYS A 102 9.00 -24.79 -15.47
C LYS A 102 7.80 -24.89 -14.53
N LYS A 103 7.83 -25.80 -13.55
CA LYS A 103 6.74 -25.92 -12.56
C LYS A 103 6.58 -24.64 -11.75
N ASP A 104 7.70 -24.05 -11.32
CA ASP A 104 7.73 -22.81 -10.56
C ASP A 104 7.13 -21.66 -11.38
N LEU A 105 7.59 -21.46 -12.62
CA LEU A 105 7.04 -20.46 -13.54
C LEU A 105 5.54 -20.63 -13.75
N VAL A 106 5.05 -21.84 -14.04
CA VAL A 106 3.61 -22.10 -14.21
C VAL A 106 2.84 -21.78 -12.93
N SER A 107 3.35 -22.17 -11.76
CA SER A 107 2.69 -21.90 -10.47
C SER A 107 2.60 -20.40 -10.15
N LEU A 108 3.54 -19.61 -10.68
CA LEU A 108 3.56 -18.16 -10.57
C LEU A 108 2.79 -17.45 -11.69
N GLY A 109 2.11 -18.20 -12.57
CA GLY A 109 1.29 -17.64 -13.65
C GLY A 109 2.05 -17.36 -14.96
N PHE A 110 3.28 -17.85 -15.10
CA PHE A 110 4.12 -17.64 -16.28
C PHE A 110 4.14 -18.87 -17.18
N GLY A 111 3.65 -18.69 -18.41
CA GLY A 111 3.70 -19.69 -19.46
C GLY A 111 2.89 -20.96 -19.18
N SER A 112 3.06 -21.93 -20.05
CA SER A 112 2.49 -23.28 -19.94
C SER A 112 3.47 -24.24 -20.59
N PHE A 113 3.80 -25.34 -19.93
CA PHE A 113 4.88 -26.23 -20.36
C PHE A 113 4.50 -27.69 -20.24
N GLU A 114 5.14 -28.49 -21.09
CA GLU A 114 5.44 -29.88 -20.74
C GLU A 114 6.66 -29.90 -19.82
N TYR A 115 6.59 -30.69 -18.75
CA TYR A 115 7.62 -30.75 -17.71
C TYR A 115 8.76 -31.71 -18.10
N ASN A 116 9.49 -31.35 -19.17
CA ASN A 116 10.71 -32.03 -19.62
C ASN A 116 11.97 -31.23 -19.27
N LYS A 117 13.14 -31.87 -19.42
CA LYS A 117 14.46 -31.32 -19.04
C LYS A 117 14.97 -30.25 -20.01
N ASP A 118 14.33 -30.08 -21.15
CA ASP A 118 14.83 -29.25 -22.25
C ASP A 118 14.51 -27.77 -22.03
N TYR A 119 15.55 -26.95 -22.07
CA TYR A 119 15.44 -25.50 -22.03
C TYR A 119 15.45 -24.98 -23.47
N GLY A 120 14.29 -25.05 -24.12
CA GLY A 120 14.12 -24.57 -25.50
C GLY A 120 13.74 -23.07 -25.59
N PRO A 121 13.52 -22.56 -26.82
CA PRO A 121 13.18 -21.15 -27.07
C PRO A 121 11.95 -20.67 -26.28
N LYS A 122 10.95 -21.55 -26.09
CA LYS A 122 9.75 -21.23 -25.28
C LYS A 122 10.09 -21.01 -23.80
N THR A 123 10.96 -21.83 -23.23
CA THR A 123 11.41 -21.69 -21.83
C THR A 123 12.18 -20.38 -21.67
N ALA A 124 13.12 -20.11 -22.59
CA ALA A 124 13.90 -18.87 -22.63
C ALA A 124 13.00 -17.63 -22.67
N LYS A 125 12.02 -17.62 -23.58
CA LYS A 125 11.06 -16.53 -23.70
C LYS A 125 10.29 -16.26 -22.40
N VAL A 126 9.73 -17.31 -21.77
CA VAL A 126 8.96 -17.15 -20.53
C VAL A 126 9.84 -16.72 -19.36
N VAL A 127 11.10 -17.17 -19.30
CA VAL A 127 12.07 -16.64 -18.33
C VAL A 127 12.34 -15.16 -18.58
N GLY A 128 12.46 -14.73 -19.84
CA GLY A 128 12.54 -13.32 -20.20
C GLY A 128 11.30 -12.52 -19.78
N GLU A 129 10.09 -13.05 -20.00
CA GLU A 129 8.82 -12.44 -19.56
C GLU A 129 8.76 -12.30 -18.02
N PHE A 130 9.22 -13.31 -17.28
CA PHE A 130 9.35 -13.25 -15.82
C PHE A 130 10.36 -12.18 -15.39
N GLN A 131 11.54 -12.16 -16.02
CA GLN A 131 12.58 -11.17 -15.75
C GLN A 131 12.05 -9.75 -15.97
N GLU A 132 11.40 -9.51 -17.11
CA GLU A 132 10.82 -8.21 -17.46
C GLU A 132 9.75 -7.77 -16.46
N TYR A 133 8.82 -8.67 -16.10
CA TYR A 133 7.72 -8.36 -15.17
C TYR A 133 8.21 -7.92 -13.78
N TYR A 134 9.27 -8.55 -13.27
CA TYR A 134 9.87 -8.20 -11.97
C TYR A 134 11.03 -7.18 -12.08
N GLY A 135 11.22 -6.56 -13.25
CA GLY A 135 12.27 -5.55 -13.44
C GLY A 135 13.71 -6.07 -13.33
N LEU A 136 13.90 -7.38 -13.50
CA LEU A 136 15.22 -8.00 -13.60
C LEU A 136 15.85 -7.69 -14.97
N ARG A 137 17.15 -7.94 -15.10
CA ARG A 137 17.81 -7.92 -16.41
C ARG A 137 17.34 -9.09 -17.26
N VAL A 138 16.83 -8.77 -18.44
CA VAL A 138 16.36 -9.76 -19.42
C VAL A 138 17.57 -10.32 -20.15
N ASN A 139 17.96 -11.54 -19.80
CA ASN A 139 19.02 -12.29 -20.47
C ASN A 139 18.54 -13.69 -20.92
N TYR A 140 17.28 -14.03 -20.64
CA TYR A 140 16.65 -15.31 -20.99
C TYR A 140 17.32 -16.56 -20.39
N ILE A 141 18.19 -16.36 -19.40
CA ILE A 141 18.87 -17.39 -18.61
C ILE A 141 18.25 -17.36 -17.22
N ALA A 142 17.92 -18.51 -16.65
CA ALA A 142 17.49 -18.56 -15.25
C ALA A 142 18.73 -18.49 -14.32
N ASP A 143 19.35 -17.31 -14.30
CA ASP A 143 20.52 -16.99 -13.50
C ASP A 143 20.17 -16.77 -12.01
N GLN A 144 21.18 -16.49 -11.18
CA GLN A 144 21.00 -16.41 -9.74
C GLN A 144 19.98 -15.35 -9.30
N PRO A 145 19.97 -14.10 -9.84
CA PRO A 145 18.90 -13.14 -9.58
C PRO A 145 17.50 -13.66 -9.92
N THR A 146 17.36 -14.31 -11.09
CA THR A 146 16.08 -14.89 -11.53
C THR A 146 15.59 -15.98 -10.58
N LEU A 147 16.46 -16.93 -10.23
CA LEU A 147 16.14 -18.02 -9.30
C LEU A 147 15.86 -17.52 -7.89
N ASN A 148 16.58 -16.49 -7.43
CA ASN A 148 16.29 -15.85 -6.15
C ASN A 148 14.91 -15.21 -6.15
N LYS A 149 14.54 -14.49 -7.21
CA LYS A 149 13.22 -13.86 -7.31
C LYS A 149 12.09 -14.87 -7.34
N LEU A 150 12.25 -15.98 -8.07
CA LEU A 150 11.30 -17.10 -8.05
C LEU A 150 11.07 -17.62 -6.63
N ARG A 151 12.15 -17.89 -5.90
CA ARG A 151 12.08 -18.38 -4.50
C ARG A 151 11.44 -17.35 -3.57
N GLU A 152 11.75 -16.08 -3.74
CA GLU A 152 11.16 -14.98 -2.95
C GLU A 152 9.64 -14.98 -3.06
N ILE A 153 9.11 -14.99 -4.30
CA ILE A 153 7.66 -14.95 -4.56
C ILE A 153 6.99 -16.24 -4.07
N LEU A 154 7.59 -17.41 -4.34
CA LEU A 154 7.07 -18.70 -3.88
C LEU A 154 7.03 -18.82 -2.35
N ASN A 155 7.92 -18.13 -1.65
CA ASN A 155 7.98 -18.10 -0.19
C ASN A 155 7.22 -16.90 0.43
N SER A 156 6.46 -16.14 -0.38
CA SER A 156 5.67 -15.02 0.13
C SER A 156 4.73 -15.47 1.27
N PRO A 157 4.63 -14.71 2.37
CA PRO A 157 3.66 -14.99 3.43
C PRO A 157 2.22 -14.65 3.02
N LEU A 158 2.02 -13.92 1.92
CA LEU A 158 0.70 -13.50 1.43
C LEU A 158 0.25 -14.38 0.26
N ARG A 159 0.10 -15.67 0.55
CA ARG A 159 -0.39 -16.69 -0.38
C ARG A 159 -1.27 -17.70 0.33
N ILE A 160 -1.98 -18.51 -0.43
CA ILE A 160 -2.92 -19.51 0.12
C ILE A 160 -2.27 -20.41 1.19
N ASN A 161 -3.05 -20.71 2.24
CA ASN A 161 -2.69 -21.53 3.40
C ASN A 161 -1.63 -20.93 4.33
N GLN A 162 -1.29 -19.66 4.19
CA GLN A 162 -0.44 -18.94 5.14
C GLN A 162 -1.26 -18.12 6.14
N GLN A 163 -0.62 -17.77 7.25
CA GLN A 163 -1.14 -16.79 8.21
C GLN A 163 -0.12 -15.67 8.41
N HIS A 164 -0.57 -14.42 8.28
CA HIS A 164 0.29 -13.25 8.43
C HIS A 164 -0.52 -12.00 8.82
N GLU A 165 0.08 -11.08 9.58
CA GLU A 165 -0.60 -9.84 10.00
C GLU A 165 -1.01 -8.97 8.81
N GLU A 166 -0.12 -8.85 7.82
CA GLU A 166 -0.38 -8.06 6.62
C GLU A 166 -1.56 -8.59 5.77
N THR A 167 -2.01 -9.83 5.98
CA THR A 167 -3.23 -10.36 5.35
C THR A 167 -4.46 -9.55 5.75
N ILE A 168 -4.51 -9.02 6.98
CA ILE A 168 -5.62 -8.18 7.45
C ILE A 168 -5.63 -6.89 6.62
N ARG A 169 -4.48 -6.20 6.52
CA ARG A 169 -4.33 -4.95 5.77
C ARG A 169 -4.59 -5.13 4.27
N LEU A 170 -4.17 -6.25 3.69
CA LEU A 170 -4.49 -6.62 2.31
C LEU A 170 -6.01 -6.69 2.10
N LYS A 171 -6.72 -7.41 2.99
CA LYS A 171 -8.18 -7.54 2.92
C LYS A 171 -8.89 -6.20 3.11
N GLU A 172 -8.45 -5.37 4.05
CA GLU A 172 -9.01 -4.04 4.30
C GLU A 172 -8.92 -3.16 3.03
N LYS A 173 -7.73 -3.09 2.41
CA LYS A 173 -7.52 -2.31 1.18
C LYS A 173 -8.33 -2.84 0.00
N LEU A 174 -8.37 -4.16 -0.18
CA LEU A 174 -9.20 -4.79 -1.21
C LEU A 174 -10.68 -4.44 -1.01
N SER A 175 -11.23 -4.63 0.21
CA SER A 175 -12.60 -4.28 0.55
C SER A 175 -12.90 -2.79 0.30
N ALA A 176 -11.99 -1.88 0.67
CA ALA A 176 -12.14 -0.44 0.47
C ALA A 176 -12.18 -0.06 -1.01
N LEU A 177 -11.46 -0.80 -1.86
CA LEU A 177 -11.50 -0.67 -3.32
C LEU A 177 -12.67 -1.42 -3.98
N GLY A 178 -13.51 -2.11 -3.20
CA GLY A 178 -14.67 -2.86 -3.69
C GLY A 178 -14.39 -4.30 -4.07
N TYR A 179 -13.23 -4.84 -3.72
CA TYR A 179 -12.87 -6.23 -3.95
C TYR A 179 -13.19 -7.10 -2.74
N GLY A 180 -14.18 -7.98 -2.91
CA GLY A 180 -14.56 -8.96 -1.90
C GLY A 180 -15.18 -8.37 -0.63
N ASN A 181 -15.71 -9.26 0.20
CA ASN A 181 -16.13 -8.97 1.56
C ASN A 181 -15.46 -10.01 2.47
N PHE A 182 -14.69 -9.60 3.46
CA PHE A 182 -13.82 -10.52 4.21
C PHE A 182 -14.12 -10.55 5.71
N ASP A 183 -13.81 -11.69 6.31
CA ASP A 183 -13.43 -11.73 7.71
C ASP A 183 -11.98 -11.26 7.82
N TYR A 184 -11.76 -10.14 8.51
CA TYR A 184 -10.46 -9.48 8.69
C TYR A 184 -9.58 -10.24 9.70
N ASN A 185 -9.19 -11.45 9.32
CA ASN A 185 -8.26 -12.32 10.07
C ASN A 185 -6.94 -12.51 9.30
N LYS A 186 -5.94 -13.06 9.99
CA LYS A 186 -4.59 -13.29 9.46
C LYS A 186 -4.50 -14.39 8.39
N SER A 187 -5.57 -15.18 8.23
CA SER A 187 -5.59 -16.35 7.35
C SER A 187 -5.78 -15.95 5.89
N TYR A 188 -4.89 -16.44 5.03
CA TYR A 188 -4.98 -16.30 3.59
C TYR A 188 -5.57 -17.59 2.99
N GLY A 189 -6.90 -17.65 2.95
CA GLY A 189 -7.63 -18.83 2.46
C GLY A 189 -8.06 -18.73 0.99
N PRO A 190 -8.80 -19.73 0.47
CA PRO A 190 -9.28 -19.76 -0.92
C PRO A 190 -10.05 -18.51 -1.35
N LYS A 191 -10.86 -17.93 -0.45
CA LYS A 191 -11.58 -16.68 -0.72
C LYS A 191 -10.63 -15.49 -0.90
N THR A 192 -9.57 -15.41 -0.10
CA THR A 192 -8.56 -14.34 -0.22
C THR A 192 -7.79 -14.48 -1.53
N GLU A 193 -7.35 -15.70 -1.86
CA GLU A 193 -6.69 -15.99 -3.12
C GLU A 193 -7.57 -15.65 -4.34
N ALA A 194 -8.84 -16.03 -4.32
CA ALA A 194 -9.77 -15.76 -5.42
C ALA A 194 -9.94 -14.24 -5.67
N VAL A 195 -10.08 -13.45 -4.61
CA VAL A 195 -10.20 -11.99 -4.72
C VAL A 195 -8.87 -11.35 -5.16
N VAL A 196 -7.72 -11.85 -4.71
CA VAL A 196 -6.43 -11.37 -5.22
C VAL A 196 -6.25 -11.70 -6.70
N LYS A 197 -6.69 -12.88 -7.16
CA LYS A 197 -6.72 -13.23 -8.59
C LYS A 197 -7.66 -12.32 -9.39
N GLU A 198 -8.80 -11.94 -8.82
CA GLU A 198 -9.71 -10.96 -9.42
C GLU A 198 -9.04 -9.59 -9.53
N PHE A 199 -8.46 -9.10 -8.44
CA PHE A 199 -7.70 -7.85 -8.41
C PHE A 199 -6.58 -7.83 -9.45
N GLN A 200 -5.76 -8.89 -9.49
CA GLN A 200 -4.68 -9.05 -10.47
C GLN A 200 -5.21 -8.97 -11.90
N ARG A 201 -6.27 -9.72 -12.22
CA ARG A 201 -6.87 -9.75 -13.56
C ARG A 201 -7.41 -8.38 -13.99
N THR A 202 -8.15 -7.70 -13.11
CA THR A 202 -8.76 -6.40 -13.43
C THR A 202 -7.70 -5.31 -13.65
N ASN A 203 -6.52 -5.46 -13.04
CA ASN A 203 -5.43 -4.50 -13.14
C ASN A 203 -4.31 -4.94 -14.10
N GLY A 204 -4.53 -5.99 -14.91
CA GLY A 204 -3.56 -6.43 -15.91
C GLY A 204 -2.26 -7.01 -15.34
N LEU A 205 -2.31 -7.51 -14.10
CA LEU A 205 -1.18 -8.16 -13.44
C LEU A 205 -1.14 -9.67 -13.76
N VAL A 206 -0.01 -10.31 -13.48
CA VAL A 206 0.08 -11.77 -13.53
C VAL A 206 -0.86 -12.39 -12.50
N VAL A 207 -1.70 -13.32 -12.94
CA VAL A 207 -2.77 -13.92 -12.12
C VAL A 207 -2.27 -15.20 -11.48
N ASN A 208 -1.75 -15.11 -10.26
CA ASN A 208 -1.27 -16.26 -9.48
C ASN A 208 -1.91 -16.35 -8.08
N GLY A 209 -2.62 -15.31 -7.63
CA GLY A 209 -3.26 -15.27 -6.32
C GLY A 209 -2.31 -15.05 -5.14
N ILE A 210 -1.04 -14.74 -5.40
CA ILE A 210 -0.04 -14.32 -4.43
C ILE A 210 -0.01 -12.79 -4.41
N ALA A 211 -0.16 -12.18 -3.24
CA ALA A 211 0.01 -10.74 -3.09
C ALA A 211 1.50 -10.39 -2.92
N ASP A 212 2.25 -10.49 -4.02
CA ASP A 212 3.67 -10.12 -4.12
C ASP A 212 3.87 -8.59 -4.18
N GLU A 213 5.13 -8.15 -4.30
CA GLU A 213 5.47 -6.73 -4.32
C GLU A 213 4.75 -5.93 -5.42
N VAL A 214 4.55 -6.53 -6.61
CA VAL A 214 3.92 -5.86 -7.75
C VAL A 214 2.43 -5.70 -7.48
N THR A 215 1.80 -6.76 -6.96
CA THR A 215 0.39 -6.75 -6.54
C THR A 215 0.16 -5.75 -5.42
N LEU A 216 1.00 -5.76 -4.38
CA LEU A 216 0.88 -4.86 -3.23
C LEU A 216 1.15 -3.40 -3.60
N LYS A 217 2.12 -3.13 -4.46
CA LYS A 217 2.39 -1.78 -4.97
C LYS A 217 1.20 -1.24 -5.74
N THR A 218 0.67 -2.02 -6.68
CA THR A 218 -0.53 -1.64 -7.47
C THR A 218 -1.73 -1.40 -6.55
N LEU A 219 -1.93 -2.28 -5.56
CA LEU A 219 -2.99 -2.12 -4.56
C LEU A 219 -2.83 -0.83 -3.75
N GLN A 220 -1.61 -0.52 -3.33
CA GLN A 220 -1.31 0.70 -2.58
C GLN A 220 -1.59 1.95 -3.41
N GLU A 221 -1.11 2.00 -4.66
CA GLU A 221 -1.32 3.15 -5.56
C GLU A 221 -2.80 3.38 -5.85
N LEU A 222 -3.58 2.31 -6.06
CA LEU A 222 -5.02 2.43 -6.26
C LEU A 222 -5.75 2.85 -4.99
N TYR A 223 -5.34 2.33 -3.84
CA TYR A 223 -5.91 2.72 -2.55
C TYR A 223 -5.66 4.21 -2.28
N ASP A 224 -4.42 4.69 -2.41
CA ASP A 224 -4.08 6.10 -2.18
C ASP A 224 -4.78 7.05 -3.15
N LYS A 225 -5.08 6.58 -4.37
CA LYS A 225 -5.77 7.39 -5.39
C LYS A 225 -7.29 7.42 -5.23
N ASN A 226 -7.89 6.32 -4.79
CA ASN A 226 -9.35 6.12 -4.92
C ASN A 226 -10.08 5.91 -3.59
N VAL A 227 -9.37 5.84 -2.46
CA VAL A 227 -9.97 5.60 -1.14
C VAL A 227 -9.79 6.83 -0.26
N VAL A 228 -10.91 7.38 0.22
CA VAL A 228 -10.92 8.45 1.22
C VAL A 228 -10.67 7.85 2.60
N LYS A 229 -9.67 8.35 3.32
CA LYS A 229 -9.42 8.00 4.72
C LYS A 229 -10.20 8.92 5.64
N LEU A 230 -11.32 8.43 6.18
CA LEU A 230 -12.14 9.14 7.14
C LEU A 230 -11.75 8.74 8.56
N PHE A 231 -11.38 9.72 9.39
CA PHE A 231 -11.17 9.52 10.81
C PHE A 231 -12.40 10.03 11.59
N ILE A 232 -13.09 9.14 12.30
CA ILE A 232 -14.26 9.48 13.12
C ILE A 232 -13.86 9.55 14.60
N ASP A 233 -14.20 10.65 15.25
CA ASP A 233 -13.90 10.90 16.64
C ASP A 233 -15.19 11.00 17.47
N PRO A 234 -15.63 9.92 18.15
CA PRO A 234 -16.70 10.02 19.14
C PRO A 234 -16.19 10.78 20.37
N GLY A 235 -16.76 11.97 20.64
CA GLY A 235 -16.36 12.83 21.75
C GLY A 235 -16.36 12.14 23.11
N HIS A 236 -15.58 12.66 24.07
CA HIS A 236 -15.54 12.18 25.46
C HIS A 236 -15.14 10.70 25.61
N GLY A 237 -15.55 10.03 26.69
CA GLY A 237 -15.29 8.60 26.95
C GLY A 237 -14.62 8.35 28.29
N GLY A 238 -14.75 7.12 28.82
CA GLY A 238 -14.15 6.75 30.08
C GLY A 238 -14.62 7.64 31.23
N HIS A 239 -13.70 8.35 31.87
CA HIS A 239 -14.00 9.24 32.99
C HIS A 239 -14.65 10.57 32.60
N ASP A 240 -14.62 10.95 31.32
CA ASP A 240 -15.27 12.15 30.80
C ASP A 240 -16.67 11.77 30.26
N PRO A 241 -17.76 12.15 30.95
CA PRO A 241 -19.12 11.80 30.52
C PRO A 241 -19.63 12.69 29.37
N GLY A 242 -19.00 13.84 29.12
CA GLY A 242 -19.57 14.93 28.34
C GLY A 242 -20.84 15.52 28.96
N GLY A 243 -21.73 16.05 28.13
CA GLY A 243 -23.05 16.52 28.52
C GLY A 243 -23.90 15.44 29.21
N ARG A 244 -24.75 15.86 30.16
CA ARG A 244 -25.60 14.96 30.94
C ARG A 244 -27.01 15.51 31.03
N GLY A 245 -28.00 14.63 30.86
CA GLY A 245 -29.41 15.01 30.94
C GLY A 245 -30.29 13.78 31.09
N TYR A 246 -31.26 13.82 32.01
CA TYR A 246 -32.29 12.78 32.22
C TYR A 246 -31.78 11.33 32.23
N GLY A 247 -30.59 11.10 32.77
CA GLY A 247 -29.97 9.77 32.87
C GLY A 247 -29.10 9.34 31.68
N LEU A 248 -28.97 10.16 30.64
CA LEU A 248 -28.02 9.95 29.55
C LEU A 248 -26.70 10.67 29.80
N MET A 249 -25.63 10.12 29.23
CA MET A 249 -24.30 10.73 29.13
C MET A 249 -23.91 10.78 27.66
N GLU A 250 -23.41 11.93 27.22
CA GLU A 250 -23.04 12.18 25.83
C GLU A 250 -22.10 11.11 25.28
N LYS A 251 -21.09 10.70 26.07
CA LYS A 251 -20.10 9.70 25.66
C LYS A 251 -20.68 8.40 25.09
N TYR A 252 -21.86 7.96 25.57
CA TYR A 252 -22.54 6.75 25.08
C TYR A 252 -23.33 7.05 23.82
N VAL A 253 -24.05 8.18 23.81
CA VAL A 253 -24.84 8.62 22.65
C VAL A 253 -23.95 8.76 21.41
N VAL A 254 -22.83 9.48 21.54
CA VAL A 254 -21.94 9.77 20.42
C VAL A 254 -21.16 8.55 19.97
N LEU A 255 -20.87 7.60 20.87
CA LEU A 255 -20.22 6.33 20.51
C LEU A 255 -21.15 5.48 19.64
N ASP A 256 -22.42 5.35 20.03
CA ASP A 256 -23.42 4.57 19.27
C ASP A 256 -23.57 5.12 17.84
N ILE A 257 -23.73 6.45 17.71
CA ILE A 257 -23.86 7.12 16.41
C ILE A 257 -22.60 6.91 15.56
N ALA A 258 -21.41 7.08 16.15
CA ALA A 258 -20.15 6.97 15.44
C ALA A 258 -19.85 5.52 14.99
N LEU A 259 -20.13 4.53 15.83
CA LEU A 259 -19.99 3.11 15.48
C LEU A 259 -20.90 2.75 14.31
N LYS A 260 -22.17 3.19 14.35
CA LYS A 260 -23.11 2.94 13.27
C LYS A 260 -22.74 3.67 11.98
N THR A 261 -22.20 4.89 12.09
CA THR A 261 -21.65 5.64 10.94
C THR A 261 -20.51 4.86 10.28
N ALA A 262 -19.53 4.39 11.08
CA ALA A 262 -18.40 3.62 10.58
C ALA A 262 -18.83 2.28 9.97
N GLU A 263 -19.75 1.55 10.63
CA GLU A 263 -20.32 0.31 10.11
C GLU A 263 -20.99 0.54 8.76
N THR A 264 -21.88 1.54 8.66
CA THR A 264 -22.62 1.82 7.43
C THR A 264 -21.68 2.18 6.28
N LEU A 265 -20.68 3.04 6.52
CA LEU A 265 -19.68 3.40 5.51
C LEU A 265 -18.89 2.19 5.03
N THR A 266 -18.35 1.40 5.95
CA THR A 266 -17.47 0.28 5.61
C THR A 266 -18.20 -0.93 5.04
N THR A 267 -19.49 -1.11 5.35
CA THR A 267 -20.29 -2.25 4.86
C THR A 267 -21.09 -1.95 3.61
N GLN A 268 -21.50 -0.69 3.38
CA GLN A 268 -22.39 -0.32 2.27
C GLN A 268 -21.72 0.49 1.16
N TYR A 269 -20.52 1.03 1.37
CA TYR A 269 -19.85 1.88 0.38
C TYR A 269 -18.44 1.40 0.05
N ILE A 270 -17.99 1.73 -1.17
CA ILE A 270 -16.61 1.59 -1.63
C ILE A 270 -15.96 2.96 -1.80
N GLY A 271 -14.63 3.02 -1.80
CA GLY A 271 -13.86 4.26 -1.89
C GLY A 271 -13.69 4.98 -0.56
N ILE A 272 -13.90 4.28 0.56
CA ILE A 272 -13.69 4.83 1.90
C ILE A 272 -13.04 3.79 2.83
N ASP A 273 -12.13 4.27 3.66
CA ASP A 273 -11.57 3.55 4.80
C ASP A 273 -11.80 4.38 6.06
N VAL A 274 -12.13 3.73 7.17
CA VAL A 274 -12.59 4.41 8.39
C VAL A 274 -11.77 3.95 9.60
N LYS A 275 -11.12 4.91 10.27
CA LYS A 275 -10.56 4.72 11.62
C LYS A 275 -11.31 5.56 12.64
N MET A 276 -11.20 5.16 13.90
CA MET A 276 -11.86 5.84 15.00
C MET A 276 -10.88 6.12 16.13
N SER A 277 -11.06 7.25 16.83
CA SER A 277 -10.29 7.52 18.05
C SER A 277 -10.58 6.50 19.17
N ARG A 278 -11.85 6.07 19.27
CA ARG A 278 -12.28 5.00 20.18
C ARG A 278 -13.42 4.18 19.59
N LYS A 279 -13.47 2.89 19.95
CA LYS A 279 -14.55 1.94 19.59
C LYS A 279 -15.30 1.41 20.82
N THR A 280 -14.87 1.81 22.01
CA THR A 280 -15.44 1.43 23.31
C THR A 280 -15.53 2.66 24.22
N ASP A 281 -16.01 2.48 25.46
CA ASP A 281 -16.03 3.52 26.49
C ASP A 281 -14.64 3.75 27.09
N SER A 282 -13.72 4.24 26.27
CA SER A 282 -12.35 4.62 26.65
C SER A 282 -12.15 6.12 26.54
N PHE A 283 -11.46 6.71 27.51
CA PHE A 283 -11.04 8.11 27.41
C PHE A 283 -9.85 8.24 26.45
N VAL A 284 -9.90 9.22 25.56
CA VAL A 284 -8.80 9.58 24.64
C VAL A 284 -8.58 11.09 24.76
N GLU A 285 -7.34 11.49 25.00
CA GLU A 285 -6.97 12.90 25.15
C GLU A 285 -7.20 13.70 23.85
N LEU A 286 -7.53 14.99 23.97
CA LEU A 286 -7.85 15.82 22.81
C LEU A 286 -6.71 15.88 21.77
N GLU A 287 -5.47 15.98 22.24
CA GLU A 287 -4.30 15.95 21.36
C GLU A 287 -4.06 14.57 20.74
N GLU A 288 -4.35 13.51 21.48
CA GLU A 288 -4.18 12.14 20.98
C GLU A 288 -5.15 11.83 19.85
N ARG A 289 -6.40 12.29 19.96
CA ARG A 289 -7.41 12.17 18.87
C ARG A 289 -6.88 12.76 17.57
N ALA A 290 -6.28 13.95 17.64
CA ALA A 290 -5.69 14.62 16.49
C ALA A 290 -4.42 13.90 15.98
N ARG A 291 -3.53 13.46 16.88
CA ARG A 291 -2.32 12.70 16.53
C ARG A 291 -2.67 11.41 15.77
N MET A 292 -3.62 10.62 16.28
CA MET A 292 -4.07 9.38 15.62
C MET A 292 -4.54 9.62 14.17
N ALA A 293 -5.27 10.72 13.93
CA ALA A 293 -5.73 11.10 12.60
C ALA A 293 -4.58 11.58 11.70
N ASN A 294 -3.68 12.39 12.25
CA ASN A 294 -2.52 12.93 11.55
C ASN A 294 -1.53 11.84 11.15
N ASP A 295 -1.19 10.93 12.07
CA ASP A 295 -0.23 9.84 11.86
C ASP A 295 -0.74 8.82 10.84
N TRP A 296 -2.06 8.62 10.78
CA TRP A 296 -2.66 7.77 9.74
C TRP A 296 -2.68 8.46 8.35
N GLY A 297 -2.54 9.79 8.32
CA GLY A 297 -2.72 10.59 7.12
C GLY A 297 -4.17 10.56 6.66
N ALA A 298 -5.12 10.81 7.57
CA ALA A 298 -6.54 10.90 7.22
C ALA A 298 -6.78 12.07 6.24
N ASP A 299 -7.72 11.88 5.31
CA ASP A 299 -8.14 12.93 4.37
C ASP A 299 -9.20 13.84 4.99
N PHE A 300 -10.00 13.30 5.92
CA PHE A 300 -11.05 14.03 6.59
C PHE A 300 -11.23 13.57 8.04
N PHE A 301 -11.47 14.53 8.93
CA PHE A 301 -11.74 14.28 10.34
C PHE A 301 -13.17 14.69 10.69
N LEU A 302 -13.91 13.79 11.33
CA LEU A 302 -15.27 14.02 11.78
C LEU A 302 -15.40 13.77 13.28
N SER A 303 -15.59 14.82 14.07
CA SER A 303 -15.92 14.70 15.49
C SER A 303 -17.43 14.70 15.70
N ILE A 304 -17.93 13.80 16.55
CA ILE A 304 -19.35 13.61 16.83
C ILE A 304 -19.61 13.89 18.30
N HIS A 305 -20.49 14.86 18.56
CA HIS A 305 -20.86 15.39 19.86
C HIS A 305 -22.39 15.55 20.00
N SER A 306 -22.86 15.79 21.22
CA SER A 306 -24.27 16.13 21.50
C SER A 306 -24.30 17.31 22.47
N ASN A 307 -25.05 18.35 22.12
CA ASN A 307 -25.08 19.56 22.93
C ASN A 307 -25.59 19.32 24.36
N ALA A 308 -25.21 20.22 25.28
CA ALA A 308 -25.88 20.44 26.57
C ALA A 308 -25.76 21.92 26.97
N TYR A 309 -26.80 22.53 27.54
CA TYR A 309 -26.71 23.93 27.95
C TYR A 309 -27.60 24.31 29.16
N ASN A 310 -28.91 24.35 28.98
CA ASN A 310 -29.85 24.97 29.95
C ASN A 310 -31.22 24.26 30.01
N TYR A 311 -31.29 23.00 29.62
CA TYR A 311 -32.49 22.15 29.58
C TYR A 311 -33.62 22.58 28.63
N THR A 312 -33.52 23.73 27.98
CA THR A 312 -34.57 24.27 27.07
C THR A 312 -34.07 24.46 25.65
N SER A 313 -32.77 24.66 25.46
CA SER A 313 -32.15 24.71 24.13
C SER A 313 -32.33 23.39 23.41
N ARG A 314 -32.52 23.45 22.08
CA ARG A 314 -32.69 22.29 21.21
C ARG A 314 -32.17 22.62 19.81
N GLY A 315 -31.87 21.60 19.03
CA GLY A 315 -31.45 21.75 17.63
C GLY A 315 -30.14 21.05 17.28
N PHE A 316 -29.71 21.28 16.04
CA PHE A 316 -28.49 20.72 15.45
C PHE A 316 -27.57 21.83 14.94
N GLU A 317 -26.27 21.67 15.15
CA GLU A 317 -25.25 22.60 14.66
C GLU A 317 -23.99 21.87 14.19
N SER A 318 -23.21 22.53 13.33
CA SER A 318 -21.93 22.00 12.88
C SER A 318 -20.84 23.06 12.92
N PHE A 319 -19.59 22.63 13.09
CA PHE A 319 -18.44 23.51 13.29
C PHE A 319 -17.26 23.11 12.43
N ILE A 320 -16.63 24.10 11.81
CA ILE A 320 -15.27 24.02 11.26
C ILE A 320 -14.34 24.95 12.04
N LEU A 321 -13.02 24.86 11.82
CA LEU A 321 -12.06 25.71 12.53
C LEU A 321 -12.33 27.19 12.24
N ARG A 322 -12.27 28.03 13.27
CA ARG A 322 -12.36 29.50 13.12
C ARG A 322 -11.27 30.02 12.19
N GLY A 323 -11.69 30.83 11.20
CA GLY A 323 -10.79 31.39 10.19
C GLY A 323 -10.55 30.45 9.00
N THR A 324 -11.30 29.35 8.88
CA THR A 324 -11.21 28.47 7.71
C THR A 324 -11.68 29.21 6.45
N ASP A 325 -10.80 29.25 5.46
CA ASP A 325 -11.09 29.79 4.12
C ASP A 325 -11.19 28.75 3.01
N SER A 326 -10.99 27.46 3.32
CA SER A 326 -11.18 26.37 2.37
C SER A 326 -12.61 26.32 1.86
N THR A 327 -12.79 26.62 0.57
CA THR A 327 -14.08 26.50 -0.14
C THR A 327 -14.59 25.06 -0.12
N GLU A 328 -13.69 24.10 -0.26
CA GLU A 328 -14.03 22.68 -0.24
C GLU A 328 -14.59 22.26 1.12
N LEU A 329 -13.92 22.60 2.23
CA LEU A 329 -14.40 22.27 3.58
C LEU A 329 -15.74 22.98 3.87
N LYS A 330 -15.90 24.24 3.46
CA LYS A 330 -17.19 24.95 3.58
C LYS A 330 -18.31 24.25 2.80
N GLN A 331 -18.01 23.70 1.61
CA GLN A 331 -18.98 22.92 0.84
C GLN A 331 -19.30 21.59 1.54
N ARG A 332 -18.30 20.86 2.05
CA ARG A 332 -18.50 19.61 2.80
C ARG A 332 -19.34 19.83 4.06
N GLN A 333 -19.06 20.89 4.82
CA GLN A 333 -19.87 21.30 5.96
C GLN A 333 -21.31 21.55 5.53
N ARG A 334 -21.54 22.26 4.42
CA ARG A 334 -22.87 22.54 3.89
C ARG A 334 -23.61 21.28 3.48
N ASP A 335 -22.98 20.41 2.70
CA ASP A 335 -23.58 19.16 2.24
C ASP A 335 -24.02 18.30 3.42
N ILE A 336 -23.10 18.08 4.37
CA ILE A 336 -23.35 17.24 5.55
C ILE A 336 -24.42 17.87 6.44
N HIS A 337 -24.27 19.16 6.77
CA HIS A 337 -25.21 19.86 7.65
C HIS A 337 -26.62 19.87 7.05
N THR A 338 -26.75 20.24 5.77
CA THR A 338 -28.05 20.34 5.09
C THR A 338 -28.72 18.96 4.97
N TYR A 339 -27.96 17.91 4.69
CA TYR A 339 -28.49 16.56 4.63
C TYR A 339 -29.07 16.13 5.99
N LEU A 340 -28.29 16.33 7.06
CA LEU A 340 -28.67 15.92 8.41
C LEU A 340 -29.86 16.72 8.93
N ILE A 341 -29.83 18.05 8.86
CA ILE A 341 -30.92 18.88 9.41
C ILE A 341 -32.26 18.60 8.73
N ASN A 342 -32.27 18.40 7.41
CA ASN A 342 -33.49 18.08 6.65
C ASN A 342 -34.08 16.72 7.03
N LYS A 343 -33.25 15.76 7.45
CA LYS A 343 -33.68 14.43 7.92
C LYS A 343 -34.13 14.47 9.38
N ILE A 344 -33.36 15.11 10.24
CA ILE A 344 -33.59 15.19 11.70
C ILE A 344 -34.86 16.00 12.01
N GLY A 345 -35.08 17.11 11.30
CA GLY A 345 -36.30 17.92 11.46
C GLY A 345 -36.39 18.68 12.79
N THR A 346 -35.26 18.93 13.46
CA THR A 346 -35.17 19.81 14.66
C THR A 346 -34.87 21.26 14.25
N ILE A 347 -34.59 22.13 15.23
CA ILE A 347 -34.14 23.51 15.00
C ILE A 347 -32.76 23.50 14.32
N ASP A 348 -32.67 24.16 13.17
CA ASP A 348 -31.39 24.49 12.54
C ASP A 348 -30.70 25.62 13.31
N ARG A 349 -29.58 25.30 13.98
CA ARG A 349 -28.78 26.28 14.72
C ARG A 349 -27.57 26.77 13.91
N GLY A 350 -27.45 26.32 12.67
CA GLY A 350 -26.54 26.81 11.66
C GLY A 350 -25.19 26.13 11.61
N MET A 351 -24.51 26.39 10.49
CA MET A 351 -23.11 26.09 10.26
C MET A 351 -22.24 27.19 10.86
N LYS A 352 -21.35 26.84 11.78
CA LYS A 352 -20.56 27.78 12.57
C LYS A 352 -19.07 27.52 12.41
N GLN A 353 -18.27 28.43 12.96
CA GLN A 353 -16.84 28.23 13.14
C GLN A 353 -16.43 28.44 14.60
N ALA A 354 -15.60 27.54 15.13
CA ALA A 354 -15.12 27.59 16.51
C ALA A 354 -13.65 27.16 16.59
N ASN A 355 -13.00 27.45 17.72
CA ASN A 355 -11.59 27.12 17.94
C ASN A 355 -11.45 25.86 18.82
N PHE A 356 -12.19 24.79 18.49
CA PHE A 356 -12.11 23.52 19.21
C PHE A 356 -10.76 22.85 19.00
N SER A 357 -10.23 22.20 20.04
CA SER A 357 -8.88 21.61 20.01
C SER A 357 -8.71 20.59 18.88
N VAL A 358 -9.67 19.67 18.74
CA VAL A 358 -9.66 18.62 17.70
C VAL A 358 -9.73 19.18 16.27
N LEU A 359 -10.35 20.35 16.07
CA LEU A 359 -10.38 21.03 14.77
C LEU A 359 -9.09 21.80 14.48
N ARG A 360 -8.42 22.30 15.52
CA ARG A 360 -7.18 23.10 15.39
C ARG A 360 -5.94 22.24 15.22
N ASN A 361 -5.89 21.08 15.88
CA ASN A 361 -4.70 20.25 15.97
C ASN A 361 -4.62 19.16 14.88
N THR A 362 -5.63 19.05 14.03
CA THR A 362 -5.67 18.15 12.88
C THR A 362 -5.06 18.80 11.64
N ASN A 363 -4.32 18.03 10.85
CA ASN A 363 -3.64 18.50 9.63
C ASN A 363 -4.54 18.46 8.39
N MET A 364 -5.64 17.71 8.46
CA MET A 364 -6.61 17.53 7.39
C MET A 364 -7.87 18.38 7.61
N GLN A 365 -8.78 18.36 6.63
CA GLN A 365 -10.07 19.04 6.77
C GLN A 365 -10.88 18.40 7.90
N ALA A 366 -11.40 19.22 8.81
CA ALA A 366 -12.08 18.76 10.02
C ALA A 366 -13.45 19.39 10.22
N LEU A 367 -14.43 18.56 10.60
CA LEU A 367 -15.80 18.94 10.91
C LEU A 367 -16.18 18.38 12.28
N LEU A 368 -16.86 19.18 13.09
CA LEU A 368 -17.49 18.73 14.32
C LEU A 368 -19.00 18.88 14.18
N LEU A 369 -19.73 17.82 14.54
CA LEU A 369 -21.18 17.78 14.56
C LEU A 369 -21.64 17.79 16.01
N GLU A 370 -22.51 18.74 16.33
CA GLU A 370 -23.26 18.73 17.57
C GLU A 370 -24.69 18.33 17.25
N TYR A 371 -25.02 17.09 17.58
CA TYR A 371 -26.39 16.61 17.53
C TYR A 371 -27.22 17.32 18.62
N LEU A 372 -28.46 16.86 18.76
CA LEU A 372 -29.48 17.33 19.68
C LEU A 372 -28.94 17.67 21.10
N PHE A 373 -29.72 18.41 21.87
CA PHE A 373 -29.40 18.78 23.24
C PHE A 373 -29.78 17.65 24.20
N ILE A 374 -28.78 16.99 24.76
CA ILE A 374 -28.97 15.85 25.67
C ILE A 374 -29.70 16.25 26.95
N ASP A 375 -29.67 17.52 27.34
CA ASP A 375 -30.36 18.05 28.52
C ASP A 375 -31.75 18.61 28.21
N ASN A 376 -32.19 18.62 26.94
CA ASN A 376 -33.56 18.97 26.58
C ASN A 376 -34.49 17.75 26.66
N ILE A 377 -35.66 17.86 27.31
CA ILE A 377 -36.51 16.68 27.59
C ILE A 377 -37.05 15.99 26.33
N GLU A 378 -37.39 16.75 25.28
CA GLU A 378 -37.94 16.20 24.03
C GLU A 378 -36.84 15.50 23.22
N GLU A 379 -35.69 16.16 23.07
CA GLU A 379 -34.55 15.62 22.33
C GLU A 379 -33.86 14.48 23.09
N ASN A 380 -33.79 14.55 24.41
CA ASN A 380 -33.31 13.45 25.24
C ASN A 380 -34.15 12.18 25.05
N ALA A 381 -35.48 12.31 24.95
CA ALA A 381 -36.36 11.17 24.70
C ALA A 381 -36.03 10.48 23.36
N LEU A 382 -35.70 11.26 22.32
CA LEU A 382 -35.19 10.73 21.05
C LEU A 382 -33.83 10.05 21.23
N LEU A 383 -32.87 10.73 21.87
CA LEU A 383 -31.52 10.20 22.09
C LEU A 383 -31.50 8.97 23.00
N LYS A 384 -32.53 8.72 23.81
CA LYS A 384 -32.67 7.53 24.65
C LYS A 384 -33.00 6.29 23.83
N ASP A 385 -33.71 6.45 22.71
CA ASP A 385 -34.01 5.36 21.78
C ASP A 385 -32.75 4.95 20.99
N ALA A 386 -32.31 3.71 21.18
CA ALA A 386 -31.17 3.15 20.46
C ALA A 386 -31.39 3.16 18.94
N LYS A 387 -32.62 2.92 18.47
CA LYS A 387 -32.93 2.94 17.02
C LYS A 387 -32.79 4.33 16.43
N TYR A 388 -33.10 5.37 17.22
CA TYR A 388 -32.91 6.74 16.77
C TYR A 388 -31.41 7.07 16.65
N ARG A 389 -30.58 6.61 17.60
CA ARG A 389 -29.12 6.77 17.52
C ARG A 389 -28.52 6.00 16.34
N GLU A 390 -28.99 4.78 16.08
CA GLU A 390 -28.60 4.00 14.90
C GLU A 390 -28.97 4.75 13.61
N TRP A 391 -30.21 5.23 13.52
CA TRP A 391 -30.68 6.01 12.38
C TRP A 391 -29.85 7.29 12.17
N LEU A 392 -29.48 8.01 13.23
CA LEU A 392 -28.56 9.15 13.16
C LEU A 392 -27.21 8.74 12.53
N GLY A 393 -26.65 7.60 12.93
CA GLY A 393 -25.42 7.07 12.32
C GLY A 393 -25.57 6.72 10.85
N GLU A 394 -26.70 6.12 10.45
CA GLU A 394 -27.01 5.80 9.05
C GLU A 394 -27.09 7.05 8.17
N ILE A 395 -27.88 8.06 8.56
CA ILE A 395 -28.00 9.30 7.77
C ILE A 395 -26.70 10.11 7.76
N THR A 396 -25.84 9.93 8.76
CA THR A 396 -24.50 10.54 8.80
C THR A 396 -23.57 9.88 7.78
N ALA A 397 -23.59 8.55 7.70
CA ALA A 397 -22.87 7.82 6.66
C ALA A 397 -23.36 8.20 5.25
N GLU A 398 -24.67 8.34 5.05
CA GLU A 398 -25.25 8.79 3.78
C GLU A 398 -24.79 10.21 3.41
N ALA A 399 -24.77 11.15 4.37
CA ALA A 399 -24.31 12.51 4.16
C ALA A 399 -22.83 12.56 3.74
N ILE A 400 -21.99 11.75 4.40
CA ILE A 400 -20.56 11.59 4.07
C ILE A 400 -20.42 10.98 2.67
N ALA A 401 -21.14 9.90 2.39
CA ALA A 401 -21.11 9.24 1.09
C ALA A 401 -21.51 10.19 -0.04
N TYR A 402 -22.52 11.03 0.19
CA TYR A 402 -22.96 12.05 -0.76
C TYR A 402 -21.86 13.08 -1.06
N THR A 403 -21.27 13.71 -0.03
CA THR A 403 -20.26 14.78 -0.24
C THR A 403 -18.93 14.25 -0.79
N PHE A 404 -18.57 13.00 -0.50
CA PHE A 404 -17.40 12.33 -1.07
C PHE A 404 -17.69 11.57 -2.38
N LYS A 405 -18.94 11.56 -2.84
CA LYS A 405 -19.38 10.86 -4.06
C LYS A 405 -19.01 9.37 -4.04
N LEU A 406 -19.14 8.74 -2.87
CA LEU A 406 -18.86 7.33 -2.70
C LEU A 406 -19.87 6.49 -3.48
N LYS A 407 -19.43 5.34 -3.96
CA LYS A 407 -20.29 4.38 -4.64
C LYS A 407 -20.83 3.38 -3.63
N ARG A 408 -22.10 3.03 -3.75
CA ARG A 408 -22.69 1.95 -2.98
C ARG A 408 -22.15 0.60 -3.47
N LYS A 409 -21.92 -0.32 -2.54
CA LYS A 409 -21.47 -1.70 -2.79
C LYS A 409 -22.50 -2.51 -3.56
#